data_AF-A0A8H5ZA87-F1
#
_entry.id   AF-A0A8H5ZA87-F1
#
_cell.length_a   1.000
_cell.length_b   1.000
_cell.length_c   1.000
_cell.angle_alpha   90.00
_cell.angle_beta   90.00
_cell.angle_gamma   90.00
#
_symmetry.space_group_name_H-M   'P 1'
#
loop_
_entity.id
_entity.type
_entity.pdbx_description
1 polymer ?
#
loop_
_entity_poly.entity_id
_entity_poly.type
_entity_poly.pdbx_seq_one_letter_code
_entity_poly.pdbx_strand_id
1 'polypeptide(L)'
;MTASINNSSLPEGDIDIDLSHDLDTENIRKVDKEDDLNIFSDSDSITLRTSPTSFEEDLLDIPDTQTAYALRKRTDKRGNYTFLDQDTSGNFDPSEEKRVSKKNKIHAVKFPKKISVKVQGSKASKTSKTHNVCNAPKPTITRKTTKNKNKVESKTPPSKEQDKADKPPRIVEPRYSNYLTPEALRIQPVESRSPSPDILEDTAGNRGQVIRMNTSFTHPIQFGVGFGDVDILDCSFCNLAEFSFVGYFEQEVYCIRWESGCGYTHIAGDQTENDQTSMCRPCAIDRLQIISCDNHNIQRIYPDTVTTDFAETLNDLLADEDPNTIRKQLLRWCSMCFSPAVFACREHQSSLFSPDEDIDGCGLRLCAACETRLRETFEGNTSVMAATLGDEDKAKEDDEDLHGKVRADVGFLNADGILMKNLESATEGEDE
;
A
#
# COMPACT_ATOMS: atom_id res chain seq x y z
N MET A 1 17.88 2.22 55.86
CA MET A 1 18.71 3.37 55.44
C MET A 1 17.78 4.33 54.71
N THR A 2 17.33 5.35 55.41
CA THR A 2 16.46 6.42 54.91
C THR A 2 17.34 7.48 54.25
N ALA A 3 17.17 7.71 52.95
CA ALA A 3 17.85 8.79 52.24
C ALA A 3 16.87 9.91 51.94
N SER A 4 17.26 11.10 52.40
CA SER A 4 16.49 12.33 52.42
C SER A 4 16.48 13.07 51.09
N ILE A 5 15.35 13.73 50.91
CA ILE A 5 15.00 14.88 50.08
C ILE A 5 16.14 15.91 49.93
N ASN A 6 16.35 16.39 48.71
CA ASN A 6 16.88 17.74 48.45
C ASN A 6 16.03 18.40 47.35
N ASN A 7 15.25 19.40 47.77
CA ASN A 7 14.54 20.36 46.94
C ASN A 7 15.49 21.49 46.59
N SER A 8 15.71 21.73 45.30
CA SER A 8 16.47 22.88 44.80
C SER A 8 15.46 23.89 44.23
N SER A 9 15.20 24.95 44.97
CA SER A 9 14.42 26.10 44.52
C SER A 9 15.20 26.89 43.46
N LEU A 10 14.58 27.12 42.31
CA LEU A 10 15.07 28.04 41.28
C LEU A 10 14.58 29.47 41.56
N PRO A 11 15.34 30.52 41.19
CA PRO A 11 14.92 31.89 41.37
C PRO A 11 13.97 32.32 40.24
N GLU A 12 12.85 32.91 40.63
CA GLU A 12 11.96 33.67 39.74
C GLU A 12 12.71 34.93 39.28
N GLY A 13 12.94 35.04 37.97
CA GLY A 13 13.42 36.25 37.33
C GLY A 13 12.29 36.87 36.52
N ASP A 14 11.75 37.98 37.01
CA ASP A 14 10.78 38.81 36.31
C ASP A 14 11.47 39.47 35.10
N ILE A 15 10.95 39.20 33.90
CA ILE A 15 11.33 39.89 32.67
C ILE A 15 10.10 40.69 32.21
N ASP A 16 10.08 41.97 32.57
CA ASP A 16 9.16 42.95 31.99
C ASP A 16 9.62 43.26 30.56
N ILE A 17 8.87 42.77 29.57
CA ILE A 17 9.02 43.15 28.16
C ILE A 17 7.95 44.20 27.84
N ASP A 18 8.39 45.44 27.75
CA ASP A 18 7.59 46.59 27.31
C ASP A 18 7.38 46.52 25.80
N LEU A 19 6.17 46.15 25.37
CA LEU A 19 5.72 46.12 23.98
C LEU A 19 4.69 47.23 23.74
N SER A 20 5.17 48.47 23.68
CA SER A 20 4.45 49.55 23.00
C SER A 20 5.22 49.93 21.73
N HIS A 21 4.83 49.34 20.60
CA HIS A 21 5.22 49.85 19.30
C HIS A 21 3.95 50.20 18.52
N ASP A 22 3.78 51.51 18.34
CA ASP A 22 2.76 52.16 17.55
C ASP A 22 2.79 51.65 16.10
N LEU A 23 1.64 51.21 15.59
CA LEU A 23 1.41 51.05 14.16
C LEU A 23 0.51 52.18 13.68
N ASP A 24 1.17 53.21 13.17
CA ASP A 24 0.57 54.27 12.38
C ASP A 24 -0.15 53.69 11.17
N THR A 25 -1.44 53.91 11.15
CA THR A 25 -2.34 53.64 10.03
C THR A 25 -2.36 54.88 9.15
N GLU A 26 -1.65 54.91 8.01
CA GLU A 26 -1.99 55.88 6.98
C GLU A 26 -1.51 55.51 5.56
N ASN A 27 -2.38 55.87 4.61
CA ASN A 27 -2.07 56.26 3.22
C ASN A 27 -1.98 55.18 2.13
N ILE A 28 -3.15 54.64 1.74
CA ILE A 28 -3.35 54.09 0.39
C ILE A 28 -3.59 55.27 -0.57
N ARG A 29 -2.53 55.71 -1.26
CA ARG A 29 -2.64 56.55 -2.47
C ARG A 29 -2.86 55.66 -3.69
N LYS A 30 -3.98 55.91 -4.37
CA LYS A 30 -4.22 55.51 -5.76
C LYS A 30 -3.19 56.19 -6.67
N VAL A 31 -2.54 55.42 -7.54
CA VAL A 31 -1.88 55.94 -8.73
C VAL A 31 -2.24 55.04 -9.90
N ASP A 32 -3.12 55.55 -10.76
CA ASP A 32 -3.23 55.13 -12.15
C ASP A 32 -2.00 55.68 -12.90
N LYS A 33 -1.34 54.86 -13.71
CA LYS A 33 -1.03 55.14 -15.13
C LYS A 33 0.03 54.20 -15.70
N GLU A 34 -0.30 53.73 -16.90
CA GLU A 34 0.57 53.22 -17.94
C GLU A 34 1.73 54.19 -18.21
N ASP A 35 2.90 53.67 -18.58
CA ASP A 35 3.65 54.13 -19.75
C ASP A 35 4.84 53.19 -20.02
N ASP A 36 5.02 52.91 -21.30
CA ASP A 36 6.18 52.31 -21.94
C ASP A 36 7.52 52.91 -21.44
N LEU A 37 8.59 52.11 -21.47
CA LEU A 37 9.80 52.40 -22.25
C LEU A 37 10.89 51.34 -22.04
N ASN A 38 11.24 50.68 -23.15
CA ASN A 38 12.58 50.14 -23.39
C ASN A 38 13.63 51.23 -23.17
N ILE A 39 14.67 50.98 -22.38
CA ILE A 39 15.99 51.62 -22.52
C ILE A 39 17.06 50.71 -21.90
N PHE A 40 18.08 50.44 -22.72
CA PHE A 40 19.35 49.78 -22.43
C PHE A 40 20.03 50.36 -21.19
N SER A 41 20.71 49.52 -20.40
CA SER A 41 21.93 49.95 -19.74
C SER A 41 22.87 48.78 -19.47
N ASP A 42 24.02 48.88 -20.13
CA ASP A 42 25.23 48.11 -19.93
C ASP A 42 25.66 48.12 -18.46
N SER A 43 26.09 46.97 -17.95
CA SER A 43 26.99 46.92 -16.80
C SER A 43 28.13 45.94 -17.07
N ASP A 44 29.25 46.55 -17.44
CA ASP A 44 30.56 45.95 -17.58
C ASP A 44 31.14 45.50 -16.22
N SER A 45 31.88 44.39 -16.31
CA SER A 45 33.16 44.16 -15.64
C SER A 45 33.19 43.88 -14.13
N ILE A 46 33.35 42.59 -13.79
CA ILE A 46 34.32 42.18 -12.77
C ILE A 46 35.12 40.98 -13.31
N THR A 47 36.40 41.24 -13.58
CA THR A 47 37.44 40.28 -13.95
C THR A 47 37.96 39.49 -12.73
N LEU A 48 38.02 38.16 -12.79
CA LEU A 48 38.96 37.37 -12.00
C LEU A 48 39.55 36.16 -12.77
N ARG A 49 40.83 36.34 -13.12
CA ARG A 49 41.94 35.36 -13.14
C ARG A 49 41.63 33.90 -13.52
N THR A 50 42.02 33.54 -14.73
CA THR A 50 42.50 32.19 -15.09
C THR A 50 44.03 32.22 -15.22
N SER A 51 44.71 31.39 -14.41
CA SER A 51 46.12 31.03 -14.58
C SER A 51 46.19 29.61 -15.14
N PRO A 52 46.95 29.34 -16.21
CA PRO A 52 47.24 27.98 -16.66
C PRO A 52 48.55 27.50 -16.02
N THR A 53 48.47 26.42 -15.23
CA THR A 53 49.66 25.66 -14.82
C THR A 53 49.73 24.40 -15.65
N SER A 54 50.74 24.34 -16.52
CA SER A 54 51.22 23.13 -17.16
C SER A 54 51.95 22.28 -16.12
N PHE A 55 51.45 21.08 -15.86
CA PHE A 55 52.21 20.06 -15.15
C PHE A 55 52.12 18.79 -15.98
N GLU A 56 53.13 18.60 -16.83
CA GLU A 56 53.48 17.31 -17.42
C GLU A 56 54.35 16.59 -16.39
N GLU A 57 53.85 15.52 -15.79
CA GLU A 57 54.70 14.51 -15.15
C GLU A 57 54.19 13.10 -15.47
N ASP A 58 55.03 12.40 -16.23
CA ASP A 58 55.30 10.96 -16.29
C ASP A 58 54.26 9.98 -15.72
N LEU A 59 53.43 9.45 -16.63
CA LEU A 59 52.74 8.19 -16.44
C LEU A 59 53.69 7.03 -16.76
N LEU A 60 54.08 6.28 -15.72
CA LEU A 60 54.79 5.03 -15.81
C LEU A 60 53.88 3.92 -16.39
N ASP A 61 54.41 3.19 -17.38
CA ASP A 61 53.85 1.98 -17.97
C ASP A 61 53.57 0.90 -16.92
N ILE A 62 52.29 0.59 -16.69
CA ILE A 62 51.87 -0.61 -15.96
C ILE A 62 51.62 -1.73 -16.98
N PRO A 63 52.30 -2.90 -16.88
CA PRO A 63 52.16 -3.95 -17.87
C PRO A 63 50.79 -4.64 -17.77
N ASP A 64 50.13 -4.61 -18.91
CA ASP A 64 48.93 -5.30 -19.33
C ASP A 64 48.97 -6.80 -19.02
N THR A 65 48.39 -7.22 -17.89
CA THR A 65 48.10 -8.63 -17.59
C THR A 65 46.91 -8.77 -16.65
N GLN A 66 45.69 -8.73 -17.19
CA GLN A 66 44.67 -9.63 -16.69
C GLN A 66 43.65 -10.01 -17.77
N THR A 67 43.59 -11.31 -17.94
CA THR A 67 42.86 -12.06 -18.95
C THR A 67 41.37 -11.74 -18.87
N ALA A 68 40.85 -11.13 -19.95
CA ALA A 68 39.43 -11.00 -20.19
C ALA A 68 38.74 -12.37 -20.12
N TYR A 69 37.95 -12.60 -19.08
CA TYR A 69 36.89 -13.61 -19.14
C TYR A 69 35.88 -13.14 -20.19
N ALA A 70 36.06 -13.61 -21.42
CA ALA A 70 35.06 -13.47 -22.47
C ALA A 70 33.77 -14.17 -22.01
N LEU A 71 32.82 -13.37 -21.52
CA LEU A 71 31.43 -13.76 -21.34
C LEU A 71 30.95 -14.43 -22.64
N ARG A 72 30.60 -15.72 -22.55
CA ARG A 72 29.97 -16.44 -23.66
C ARG A 72 28.71 -15.68 -24.04
N LYS A 73 28.66 -15.15 -25.27
CA LYS A 73 27.44 -14.62 -25.87
C LYS A 73 26.36 -15.70 -25.74
N ARG A 74 25.30 -15.39 -24.98
CA ARG A 74 24.07 -16.21 -24.97
C ARG A 74 23.61 -16.30 -26.41
N THR A 75 23.75 -17.48 -27.01
CA THR A 75 23.01 -17.81 -28.21
C THR A 75 21.53 -17.82 -27.82
N ASP A 76 20.71 -17.11 -28.59
CA ASP A 76 19.26 -17.11 -28.45
C ASP A 76 18.76 -18.56 -28.56
N LYS A 77 18.56 -19.21 -27.41
CA LYS A 77 17.77 -20.42 -27.35
C LYS A 77 16.33 -19.99 -27.65
N ARG A 78 15.94 -20.06 -28.92
CA ARG A 78 14.54 -20.28 -29.31
C ARG A 78 14.12 -21.58 -28.62
N GLY A 79 13.60 -21.46 -27.40
CA GLY A 79 12.99 -22.57 -26.70
C GLY A 79 11.81 -23.04 -27.55
N ASN A 80 11.80 -24.31 -27.93
CA ASN A 80 10.61 -24.95 -28.47
C ASN A 80 9.64 -25.11 -27.29
N TYR A 81 8.77 -24.13 -27.09
CA TYR A 81 7.63 -24.25 -26.18
C TYR A 81 6.60 -25.19 -26.82
N THR A 82 6.24 -26.24 -26.10
CA THR A 82 5.13 -27.13 -26.44
C THR A 82 3.92 -26.64 -25.65
N PHE A 83 2.92 -26.13 -26.36
CA PHE A 83 1.63 -25.78 -25.75
C PHE A 83 0.87 -27.07 -25.44
N LEU A 84 0.56 -27.31 -24.17
CA LEU A 84 -0.28 -28.41 -23.72
C LEU A 84 -1.73 -27.93 -23.75
N ASP A 85 -2.48 -28.40 -24.74
CA ASP A 85 -3.92 -28.17 -24.84
C ASP A 85 -4.62 -28.83 -23.63
N GLN A 86 -5.14 -28.02 -22.72
CA GLN A 86 -5.78 -28.49 -21.48
C GLN A 86 -7.22 -28.93 -21.72
N ASP A 87 -7.86 -28.40 -22.75
CA ASP A 87 -9.13 -28.92 -23.19
C ASP A 87 -8.85 -30.02 -24.24
N THR A 88 -9.57 -31.13 -24.16
CA THR A 88 -9.38 -32.22 -25.13
C THR A 88 -10.08 -31.91 -26.46
N SER A 89 -10.31 -30.63 -26.78
CA SER A 89 -11.19 -30.24 -27.89
C SER A 89 -10.49 -30.27 -29.25
N GLY A 90 -9.16 -30.24 -29.28
CA GLY A 90 -8.36 -30.39 -30.49
C GLY A 90 -8.55 -29.26 -31.51
N ASN A 91 -9.02 -28.09 -31.06
CA ASN A 91 -9.27 -26.92 -31.88
C ASN A 91 -8.27 -25.76 -31.62
N PHE A 92 -7.20 -26.01 -30.86
CA PHE A 92 -6.23 -25.00 -30.46
C PHE A 92 -5.56 -24.32 -31.66
N ASP A 93 -5.86 -23.04 -31.88
CA ASP A 93 -5.21 -22.16 -32.86
C ASP A 93 -4.31 -21.12 -32.14
N PRO A 94 -2.97 -21.29 -32.19
CA PRO A 94 -2.02 -20.38 -31.55
C PRO A 94 -2.11 -18.92 -32.03
N SER A 95 -2.74 -18.68 -33.18
CA SER A 95 -2.92 -17.36 -33.78
C SER A 95 -4.01 -16.55 -33.09
N GLU A 96 -5.08 -17.22 -32.67
CA GLU A 96 -6.23 -16.61 -31.99
C GLU A 96 -5.86 -16.22 -30.57
N GLU A 97 -5.12 -17.07 -29.86
CA GLU A 97 -4.73 -16.82 -28.45
C GLU A 97 -3.80 -15.59 -28.30
N LYS A 98 -2.87 -15.39 -29.25
CA LYS A 98 -2.03 -14.17 -29.30
C LYS A 98 -2.81 -12.88 -29.57
N ARG A 99 -4.03 -12.97 -30.11
CA ARG A 99 -4.92 -11.82 -30.33
C ARG A 99 -5.78 -11.52 -29.11
N VAL A 100 -6.09 -12.52 -28.29
CA VAL A 100 -6.83 -12.36 -27.03
C VAL A 100 -5.94 -11.69 -25.97
N SER A 101 -4.68 -12.15 -25.82
CA SER A 101 -3.77 -11.58 -24.81
C SER A 101 -3.45 -10.10 -25.02
N LYS A 102 -3.44 -9.61 -26.26
CA LYS A 102 -3.25 -8.18 -26.55
C LYS A 102 -4.47 -7.30 -26.25
N LYS A 103 -5.68 -7.85 -26.20
CA LYS A 103 -6.90 -7.08 -25.89
C LYS A 103 -7.13 -6.91 -24.38
N ASN A 104 -6.61 -7.82 -23.56
CA ASN A 104 -6.75 -7.75 -22.11
C ASN A 104 -5.80 -6.72 -21.46
N LYS A 105 -4.72 -6.33 -22.16
CA LYS A 105 -3.71 -5.37 -21.68
C LYS A 105 -4.14 -3.90 -21.60
N ILE A 106 -5.39 -3.57 -21.93
CA ILE A 106 -5.96 -2.20 -21.88
C ILE A 106 -7.24 -2.16 -21.02
N HIS A 107 -7.44 -3.15 -20.14
CA HIS A 107 -8.37 -2.97 -19.03
C HIS A 107 -7.66 -2.18 -17.92
N ALA A 108 -7.41 -0.90 -18.21
CA ALA A 108 -7.29 0.11 -17.17
C ALA A 108 -8.47 -0.10 -16.21
N VAL A 109 -8.19 -0.11 -14.91
CA VAL A 109 -9.14 -0.23 -13.80
C VAL A 109 -10.33 0.69 -14.08
N LYS A 110 -11.39 0.15 -14.68
CA LYS A 110 -12.62 0.89 -14.92
C LYS A 110 -13.35 0.85 -13.61
N PHE A 111 -13.07 1.82 -12.74
CA PHE A 111 -14.02 2.19 -11.71
C PHE A 111 -15.41 2.26 -12.38
N PRO A 112 -16.44 1.59 -11.81
CA PRO A 112 -17.75 1.55 -12.43
C PRO A 112 -18.24 2.98 -12.65
N LYS A 113 -18.12 3.48 -13.90
CA LYS A 113 -18.57 4.81 -14.27
C LYS A 113 -20.09 4.83 -14.11
N LYS A 114 -20.52 5.61 -13.11
CA LYS A 114 -21.88 6.09 -12.84
C LYS A 114 -22.79 5.09 -12.10
N ILE A 115 -22.70 5.10 -10.77
CA ILE A 115 -23.90 4.92 -9.95
C ILE A 115 -24.77 6.15 -10.19
N SER A 116 -25.87 6.00 -10.93
CA SER A 116 -26.89 7.05 -11.02
C SER A 116 -27.56 7.17 -9.66
N VAL A 117 -27.11 8.11 -8.82
CA VAL A 117 -27.78 8.46 -7.58
C VAL A 117 -29.14 9.08 -7.94
N LYS A 118 -30.21 8.28 -7.83
CA LYS A 118 -31.58 8.80 -7.87
C LYS A 118 -31.80 9.59 -6.60
N VAL A 119 -31.59 10.91 -6.68
CA VAL A 119 -32.01 11.87 -5.65
C VAL A 119 -33.53 11.83 -5.55
N GLN A 120 -34.05 11.05 -4.60
CA GLN A 120 -35.44 11.18 -4.17
C GLN A 120 -35.54 12.42 -3.29
N GLY A 121 -36.07 13.50 -3.88
CA GLY A 121 -36.47 14.68 -3.14
C GLY A 121 -37.59 14.33 -2.16
N SER A 122 -37.29 14.37 -0.87
CA SER A 122 -38.30 14.38 0.19
C SER A 122 -38.32 15.73 0.89
N LYS A 123 -39.54 16.24 0.99
CA LYS A 123 -39.97 17.57 1.39
C LYS A 123 -39.64 17.91 2.85
N ALA A 124 -39.56 19.22 3.06
CA ALA A 124 -39.50 19.91 4.34
C ALA A 124 -40.47 19.38 5.40
N SER A 125 -40.00 19.33 6.65
CA SER A 125 -40.85 19.48 7.83
C SER A 125 -40.09 20.15 8.98
N LYS A 126 -40.86 20.89 9.77
CA LYS A 126 -40.48 21.95 10.69
C LYS A 126 -40.05 21.45 12.07
N THR A 127 -39.17 22.23 12.70
CA THR A 127 -39.07 22.58 14.14
C THR A 127 -39.50 21.55 15.21
N SER A 128 -38.56 21.19 16.08
CA SER A 128 -38.77 21.28 17.54
C SER A 128 -37.45 21.19 18.32
N LYS A 129 -37.38 22.06 19.32
CA LYS A 129 -36.35 22.31 20.32
C LYS A 129 -36.65 21.44 21.55
N THR A 130 -35.68 20.71 22.13
CA THR A 130 -35.55 20.46 23.59
C THR A 130 -34.37 19.54 23.94
N HIS A 131 -33.43 20.08 24.73
CA HIS A 131 -32.87 19.56 25.99
C HIS A 131 -32.63 18.05 26.24
N ASN A 132 -31.34 17.78 26.50
CA ASN A 132 -30.77 17.13 27.69
C ASN A 132 -30.81 15.59 27.92
N VAL A 133 -29.65 15.16 28.44
CA VAL A 133 -29.37 14.06 29.38
C VAL A 133 -28.97 12.71 28.80
N CYS A 134 -27.73 12.37 29.16
CA CYS A 134 -27.08 11.06 29.15
C CYS A 134 -28.00 9.97 29.71
N ASN A 135 -27.98 8.79 29.08
CA ASN A 135 -27.91 7.50 29.79
C ASN A 135 -27.64 6.39 28.77
N ALA A 136 -26.53 5.69 28.96
CA ALA A 136 -26.22 4.44 28.27
C ALA A 136 -27.08 3.29 28.82
N PRO A 137 -27.54 2.38 27.95
CA PRO A 137 -27.83 1.03 28.39
C PRO A 137 -27.05 -0.01 27.57
N LYS A 138 -26.33 -0.86 28.29
CA LYS A 138 -25.81 -2.16 27.81
C LYS A 138 -26.96 -3.00 27.21
N PRO A 139 -26.72 -3.78 26.14
CA PRO A 139 -27.54 -4.94 25.88
C PRO A 139 -26.75 -6.25 26.03
N THR A 140 -27.30 -7.05 26.94
CA THR A 140 -27.02 -8.46 27.19
C THR A 140 -27.51 -9.32 26.02
N ILE A 141 -26.73 -10.37 25.74
CA ILE A 141 -26.96 -11.51 24.85
C ILE A 141 -28.41 -12.04 24.91
N THR A 142 -29.06 -12.23 23.76
CA THR A 142 -30.02 -13.34 23.55
C THR A 142 -29.98 -13.87 22.11
N ARG A 143 -29.53 -15.12 21.98
CA ARG A 143 -29.71 -15.99 20.81
C ARG A 143 -31.21 -16.16 20.50
N LYS A 144 -31.59 -16.00 19.24
CA LYS A 144 -32.79 -16.67 18.67
C LYS A 144 -32.45 -17.32 17.34
N THR A 145 -32.66 -18.64 17.34
CA THR A 145 -32.70 -19.53 16.19
C THR A 145 -34.05 -19.36 15.47
N THR A 146 -34.02 -19.09 14.17
CA THR A 146 -35.20 -19.22 13.30
C THR A 146 -34.86 -20.04 12.07
N LYS A 147 -35.27 -21.30 12.21
CA LYS A 147 -35.50 -22.34 11.22
C LYS A 147 -36.55 -21.85 10.23
N ASN A 148 -36.27 -21.81 8.94
CA ASN A 148 -37.32 -21.86 7.93
C ASN A 148 -36.91 -22.69 6.73
N LYS A 149 -37.65 -23.79 6.57
CA LYS A 149 -37.65 -24.72 5.44
C LYS A 149 -38.60 -24.14 4.40
N ASN A 150 -38.17 -24.02 3.15
CA ASN A 150 -39.11 -24.05 2.03
C ASN A 150 -38.53 -24.97 0.94
N LYS A 151 -39.11 -26.17 0.90
CA LYS A 151 -38.89 -27.24 -0.08
C LYS A 151 -39.90 -27.00 -1.20
N VAL A 152 -39.44 -26.61 -2.38
CA VAL A 152 -40.27 -26.53 -3.58
C VAL A 152 -40.01 -27.77 -4.42
N GLU A 153 -41.05 -28.59 -4.56
CA GLU A 153 -41.12 -29.75 -5.44
C GLU A 153 -41.36 -29.27 -6.87
N SER A 154 -40.54 -29.73 -7.82
CA SER A 154 -40.83 -29.62 -9.24
C SER A 154 -40.77 -30.99 -9.91
N LYS A 155 -41.80 -31.21 -10.71
CA LYS A 155 -42.26 -32.47 -11.30
C LYS A 155 -41.43 -32.86 -12.53
N THR A 156 -41.25 -34.18 -12.66
CA THR A 156 -40.78 -34.91 -13.84
C THR A 156 -41.83 -34.95 -14.96
N PRO A 157 -41.41 -35.12 -16.23
CA PRO A 157 -42.15 -35.92 -17.20
C PRO A 157 -41.31 -37.06 -17.82
N PRO A 158 -41.93 -38.06 -18.47
CA PRO A 158 -41.32 -39.36 -18.77
C PRO A 158 -40.92 -39.57 -20.24
N SER A 159 -39.90 -40.40 -20.47
CA SER A 159 -39.68 -41.16 -21.73
C SER A 159 -38.92 -42.45 -21.41
N LYS A 160 -39.56 -43.64 -21.48
CA LYS A 160 -39.49 -44.62 -22.58
C LYS A 160 -38.05 -44.93 -23.03
N GLU A 161 -37.43 -46.01 -22.55
CA GLU A 161 -37.56 -47.42 -23.01
C GLU A 161 -36.74 -47.67 -24.28
N GLN A 162 -35.57 -48.33 -24.14
CA GLN A 162 -35.13 -49.38 -25.05
C GLN A 162 -33.91 -50.16 -24.50
N ASP A 163 -34.09 -51.48 -24.52
CA ASP A 163 -33.16 -52.53 -24.16
C ASP A 163 -31.86 -52.52 -24.96
N LYS A 164 -30.76 -52.90 -24.29
CA LYS A 164 -29.78 -53.88 -24.79
C LYS A 164 -28.87 -54.36 -23.66
N ALA A 165 -29.05 -55.62 -23.31
CA ALA A 165 -28.27 -56.34 -22.32
C ALA A 165 -26.91 -56.75 -22.90
N ASP A 166 -25.84 -56.12 -22.42
CA ASP A 166 -24.48 -56.66 -22.51
C ASP A 166 -24.06 -57.22 -21.16
N LYS A 167 -23.68 -58.51 -21.16
CA LYS A 167 -23.18 -59.24 -20.00
C LYS A 167 -21.89 -58.60 -19.50
N PRO A 168 -21.77 -58.25 -18.20
CA PRO A 168 -20.49 -57.82 -17.66
C PRO A 168 -19.48 -58.98 -17.71
N PRO A 169 -18.21 -58.72 -18.08
CA PRO A 169 -17.17 -59.72 -18.03
C PRO A 169 -16.99 -60.19 -16.58
N ARG A 170 -16.90 -61.51 -16.44
CA ARG A 170 -16.72 -62.23 -15.18
C ARG A 170 -15.35 -61.85 -14.60
N ILE A 171 -15.33 -60.91 -13.66
CA ILE A 171 -14.15 -60.56 -12.89
C ILE A 171 -13.78 -61.80 -12.06
N VAL A 172 -12.68 -62.44 -12.43
CA VAL A 172 -12.08 -63.51 -11.65
C VAL A 172 -11.48 -62.85 -10.42
N GLU A 173 -12.14 -63.01 -9.27
CA GLU A 173 -11.59 -62.59 -7.98
C GLU A 173 -10.24 -63.29 -7.76
N PRO A 174 -9.12 -62.55 -7.71
CA PRO A 174 -7.86 -63.16 -7.41
C PRO A 174 -7.88 -63.63 -5.94
N ARG A 175 -7.69 -64.93 -5.74
CA ARG A 175 -7.60 -65.58 -4.43
C ARG A 175 -6.31 -65.16 -3.70
N TYR A 176 -6.24 -63.91 -3.25
CA TYR A 176 -5.21 -63.44 -2.31
C TYR A 176 -5.69 -63.69 -0.88
N SER A 177 -5.61 -64.94 -0.41
CA SER A 177 -6.21 -65.31 0.89
C SER A 177 -5.26 -65.50 2.07
N ASN A 178 -3.91 -65.41 1.95
CA ASN A 178 -3.06 -65.81 3.10
C ASN A 178 -1.78 -65.00 3.36
N TYR A 179 -1.60 -63.79 2.81
CA TYR A 179 -0.36 -63.00 3.01
C TYR A 179 -0.49 -61.77 3.91
N LEU A 180 -1.70 -61.44 4.40
CA LEU A 180 -1.91 -60.35 5.35
C LEU A 180 -2.31 -60.93 6.71
N THR A 181 -1.32 -61.16 7.57
CA THR A 181 -1.58 -61.45 8.98
C THR A 181 -2.24 -60.22 9.63
N PRO A 182 -3.22 -60.40 10.55
CA PRO A 182 -3.84 -59.29 11.28
C PRO A 182 -2.82 -58.36 11.98
N GLU A 183 -1.66 -58.89 12.32
CA GLU A 183 -0.52 -58.12 12.87
C GLU A 183 0.10 -57.14 11.85
N ALA A 184 0.10 -57.46 10.55
CA ALA A 184 0.63 -56.58 9.49
C ALA A 184 -0.34 -55.45 9.11
N LEU A 185 -1.60 -55.53 9.54
CA LEU A 185 -2.61 -54.46 9.38
C LEU A 185 -2.65 -53.50 10.58
N ARG A 186 -1.81 -53.70 11.61
CA ARG A 186 -1.51 -52.64 12.58
C ARG A 186 -0.60 -51.61 11.89
N ILE A 187 -1.19 -50.83 10.99
CA ILE A 187 -0.65 -49.54 10.57
C ILE A 187 -0.50 -48.76 11.87
N GLN A 188 0.72 -48.69 12.40
CA GLN A 188 1.01 -47.73 13.45
C GLN A 188 0.54 -46.38 12.90
N PRO A 189 -0.24 -45.59 13.66
CA PRO A 189 -0.60 -44.25 13.24
C PRO A 189 0.70 -43.61 12.78
N VAL A 190 0.82 -43.33 11.49
CA VAL A 190 2.00 -42.64 10.97
C VAL A 190 1.95 -41.32 11.69
N GLU A 191 2.79 -41.20 12.70
CA GLU A 191 2.96 -40.00 13.50
C GLU A 191 3.20 -38.92 12.46
N SER A 192 2.18 -38.09 12.24
CA SER A 192 2.17 -37.13 11.16
C SER A 192 3.32 -36.20 11.48
N ARG A 193 4.47 -36.43 10.84
CA ARG A 193 5.63 -35.54 10.95
C ARG A 193 5.06 -34.17 10.63
N SER A 194 5.06 -33.30 11.62
CA SER A 194 4.73 -31.89 11.40
C SER A 194 5.54 -31.48 10.18
N PRO A 195 4.90 -31.07 9.08
CA PRO A 195 5.62 -30.75 7.85
C PRO A 195 6.71 -29.77 8.26
N SER A 196 7.97 -30.20 8.13
CA SER A 196 9.08 -29.30 8.37
C SER A 196 8.83 -28.08 7.49
N PRO A 197 8.83 -26.86 8.04
CA PRO A 197 8.57 -25.68 7.23
C PRO A 197 9.57 -25.68 6.07
N ASP A 198 9.04 -25.68 4.85
CA ASP A 198 9.87 -25.64 3.64
C ASP A 198 10.60 -24.30 3.63
N ILE A 199 11.88 -24.33 4.03
CA ILE A 199 12.78 -23.20 3.89
C ILE A 199 13.28 -23.22 2.45
N LEU A 200 12.94 -22.19 1.68
CA LEU A 200 13.41 -22.01 0.31
C LEU A 200 14.36 -20.82 0.22
N GLU A 201 15.19 -20.84 -0.81
CA GLU A 201 16.13 -19.79 -1.16
C GLU A 201 15.78 -19.26 -2.55
N ASP A 202 15.68 -17.94 -2.69
CA ASP A 202 15.42 -17.32 -3.99
C ASP A 202 16.71 -17.15 -4.83
N THR A 203 16.56 -16.58 -6.03
CA THR A 203 17.69 -16.37 -6.95
C THR A 203 18.70 -15.31 -6.48
N ALA A 204 18.33 -14.48 -5.51
CA ALA A 204 19.19 -13.47 -4.89
C ALA A 204 19.86 -14.00 -3.60
N GLY A 205 19.58 -15.24 -3.20
CA GLY A 205 20.12 -15.86 -1.98
C GLY A 205 19.31 -15.57 -0.73
N ASN A 206 18.13 -14.94 -0.84
CA ASN A 206 17.28 -14.71 0.33
C ASN A 206 16.62 -16.03 0.73
N ARG A 207 16.82 -16.41 1.99
CA ARG A 207 16.27 -17.64 2.58
C ARG A 207 15.06 -17.30 3.45
N GLY A 208 14.06 -18.17 3.43
CA GLY A 208 12.83 -17.91 4.16
C GLY A 208 11.82 -19.04 4.14
N GLN A 209 10.80 -18.90 4.98
CA GLN A 209 9.68 -19.83 5.04
C GLN A 209 8.71 -19.56 3.89
N VAL A 210 8.27 -20.62 3.20
CA VAL A 210 7.15 -20.51 2.26
C VAL A 210 5.85 -20.27 3.03
N ILE A 211 5.19 -19.16 2.70
CA ILE A 211 3.90 -18.78 3.28
C ILE A 211 2.89 -18.55 2.18
N ARG A 212 1.62 -18.70 2.55
CA ARG A 212 0.47 -18.24 1.78
C ARG A 212 -0.01 -16.94 2.40
N MET A 213 -0.14 -15.88 1.60
CA MET A 213 -0.54 -14.56 2.09
C MET A 213 -1.47 -13.87 1.09
N ASN A 214 -2.31 -12.97 1.60
CA ASN A 214 -3.03 -12.02 0.78
C ASN A 214 -2.20 -10.74 0.64
N THR A 215 -2.09 -10.22 -0.58
CA THR A 215 -1.34 -8.98 -0.86
C THR A 215 -2.02 -8.18 -1.96
N SER A 216 -1.87 -6.87 -1.88
CA SER A 216 -2.25 -5.93 -2.95
C SER A 216 -1.05 -5.46 -3.78
N PHE A 217 0.15 -5.99 -3.51
CA PHE A 217 1.39 -5.56 -4.14
C PHE A 217 2.17 -6.75 -4.70
N THR A 218 2.95 -6.49 -5.75
CA THR A 218 3.95 -7.41 -6.29
C THR A 218 5.21 -7.37 -5.43
N HIS A 219 5.79 -8.55 -5.16
CA HIS A 219 6.93 -8.71 -4.26
C HIS A 219 8.17 -9.22 -4.98
N PRO A 220 9.39 -8.77 -4.61
CA PRO A 220 9.68 -7.81 -3.53
C PRO A 220 9.25 -6.37 -3.86
N ILE A 221 8.89 -5.58 -2.85
CA ILE A 221 8.61 -4.16 -3.04
C ILE A 221 9.94 -3.39 -3.02
N GLN A 222 10.15 -2.52 -3.99
CA GLN A 222 11.35 -1.67 -4.03
C GLN A 222 11.07 -0.32 -3.35
N PHE A 223 11.73 -0.05 -2.23
CA PHE A 223 11.64 1.22 -1.52
C PHE A 223 12.82 2.13 -1.86
N GLY A 224 12.59 3.43 -1.93
CA GLY A 224 13.65 4.41 -2.16
C GLY A 224 14.15 4.46 -3.61
N VAL A 225 13.36 3.98 -4.57
CA VAL A 225 13.73 4.08 -5.99
C VAL A 225 13.80 5.55 -6.39
N GLY A 226 14.87 5.92 -7.09
CA GLY A 226 15.03 7.23 -7.70
C GLY A 226 15.91 8.21 -6.93
N PHE A 227 17.20 8.26 -7.28
CA PHE A 227 18.12 9.30 -6.85
C PHE A 227 18.27 10.33 -7.98
N GLY A 228 17.23 11.15 -8.20
CA GLY A 228 17.24 12.23 -9.18
C GLY A 228 15.84 12.76 -9.55
N ASP A 229 15.78 13.97 -10.14
CA ASP A 229 14.54 14.63 -10.57
C ASP A 229 13.76 13.87 -11.66
N VAL A 230 14.41 12.92 -12.35
CA VAL A 230 13.81 12.14 -13.45
C VAL A 230 13.01 10.93 -12.94
N ASP A 231 13.19 10.55 -11.67
CA ASP A 231 12.86 9.20 -11.20
C ASP A 231 11.50 9.07 -10.47
N ILE A 232 10.72 10.16 -10.37
CA ILE A 232 9.33 10.10 -9.85
C ILE A 232 8.45 9.22 -10.77
N LEU A 233 8.81 9.14 -12.06
CA LEU A 233 8.09 8.42 -13.10
C LEU A 233 8.05 6.90 -12.91
N ASP A 234 8.89 6.33 -12.03
CA ASP A 234 8.89 4.90 -11.78
C ASP A 234 8.17 4.55 -10.47
N CYS A 235 7.58 5.51 -9.75
CA CYS A 235 6.88 5.24 -8.49
C CYS A 235 5.42 4.81 -8.74
N SER A 236 5.06 3.59 -8.36
CA SER A 236 3.68 3.08 -8.48
C SER A 236 2.66 3.97 -7.77
N PHE A 237 3.06 4.63 -6.66
CA PHE A 237 2.19 5.48 -5.84
C PHE A 237 2.02 6.91 -6.37
N CYS A 238 3.00 7.42 -7.14
CA CYS A 238 2.91 8.75 -7.74
C CYS A 238 2.18 8.72 -9.08
N ASN A 239 2.36 7.64 -9.85
CA ASN A 239 1.81 7.52 -11.20
C ASN A 239 0.33 7.17 -11.23
N LEU A 240 -0.14 6.47 -10.20
CA LEU A 240 -1.50 5.94 -10.14
C LEU A 240 -2.12 6.35 -8.81
N ALA A 241 -3.03 7.31 -8.86
CA ALA A 241 -3.71 7.85 -7.67
C ALA A 241 -4.42 6.75 -6.87
N GLU A 242 -5.11 5.83 -7.56
CA GLU A 242 -5.79 4.69 -6.95
C GLU A 242 -4.85 3.65 -6.33
N PHE A 243 -3.57 3.62 -6.69
CA PHE A 243 -2.66 2.55 -6.28
C PHE A 243 -2.42 2.52 -4.77
N SER A 244 -2.46 3.69 -4.12
CA SER A 244 -2.40 3.76 -2.66
C SER A 244 -3.63 3.15 -1.98
N PHE A 245 -4.77 3.14 -2.66
CA PHE A 245 -6.04 2.62 -2.14
C PHE A 245 -6.18 1.13 -2.37
N VAL A 246 -5.99 0.66 -3.60
CA VAL A 246 -6.29 -0.72 -4.00
C VAL A 246 -5.05 -1.53 -4.35
N GLY A 247 -3.90 -0.91 -4.63
CA GLY A 247 -2.76 -1.59 -5.25
C GLY A 247 -3.17 -2.30 -6.54
N TYR A 248 -2.82 -3.58 -6.66
CA TYR A 248 -3.29 -4.50 -7.69
C TYR A 248 -4.53 -5.31 -7.28
N PHE A 249 -5.31 -4.81 -6.32
CA PHE A 249 -6.35 -5.53 -5.57
C PHE A 249 -5.79 -6.71 -4.76
N GLU A 250 -6.52 -7.11 -3.74
CA GLU A 250 -6.11 -8.18 -2.86
C GLU A 250 -6.22 -9.55 -3.55
N GLN A 251 -5.12 -10.29 -3.49
CA GLN A 251 -5.05 -11.62 -4.05
C GLN A 251 -4.19 -12.55 -3.18
N GLU A 252 -4.54 -13.83 -3.19
CA GLU A 252 -3.79 -14.88 -2.49
C GLU A 252 -2.57 -15.28 -3.33
N VAL A 253 -1.39 -15.26 -2.72
CA VAL A 253 -0.11 -15.62 -3.35
C VAL A 253 0.71 -16.54 -2.45
N TYR A 254 1.66 -17.25 -3.06
CA TYR A 254 2.68 -18.01 -2.35
C TYR A 254 4.02 -17.28 -2.44
N CYS A 255 4.60 -16.99 -1.28
CA CYS A 255 5.83 -16.21 -1.16
C CYS A 255 6.84 -16.88 -0.24
N ILE A 256 8.12 -16.62 -0.47
CA ILE A 256 9.19 -16.82 0.51
C ILE A 256 9.20 -15.59 1.42
N ARG A 257 8.86 -15.74 2.70
CA ARG A 257 9.04 -14.68 3.70
C ARG A 257 10.48 -14.71 4.19
N TRP A 258 11.25 -13.68 3.86
CA TRP A 258 12.67 -13.61 4.19
C TRP A 258 12.89 -13.64 5.70
N GLU A 259 13.93 -14.34 6.15
CA GLU A 259 14.32 -14.40 7.57
C GLU A 259 14.72 -13.02 8.12
N SER A 260 15.24 -12.13 7.27
CA SER A 260 15.54 -10.73 7.62
C SER A 260 14.29 -9.90 7.92
N GLY A 261 13.10 -10.38 7.55
CA GLY A 261 11.86 -9.60 7.65
C GLY A 261 11.77 -8.42 6.68
N CYS A 262 12.76 -8.25 5.80
CA CYS A 262 12.82 -7.15 4.82
C CYS A 262 11.92 -7.38 3.59
N GLY A 263 11.23 -8.51 3.50
CA GLY A 263 10.23 -8.67 2.47
C GLY A 263 9.93 -10.09 2.08
N TYR A 264 9.50 -10.22 0.83
CA TYR A 264 8.94 -11.42 0.28
C TYR A 264 9.46 -11.64 -1.14
N THR A 265 9.61 -12.90 -1.54
CA THR A 265 9.83 -13.27 -2.96
C THR A 265 8.66 -14.09 -3.45
N HIS A 266 8.01 -13.65 -4.53
CA HIS A 266 6.88 -14.34 -5.12
C HIS A 266 7.31 -15.66 -5.78
N ILE A 267 6.60 -16.75 -5.48
CA ILE A 267 6.86 -18.10 -6.03
C ILE A 267 5.76 -18.50 -7.01
N ALA A 268 4.51 -18.28 -6.64
CA ALA A 268 3.33 -18.68 -7.43
C ALA A 268 2.11 -17.84 -7.06
N GLY A 269 1.23 -17.64 -8.06
CA GLY A 269 0.02 -16.82 -7.98
C GLY A 269 -0.19 -16.09 -9.31
N ASP A 270 -1.41 -15.60 -9.54
CA ASP A 270 -1.82 -15.01 -10.83
C ASP A 270 -1.21 -13.62 -11.11
N GLN A 271 -0.33 -13.11 -10.23
CA GLN A 271 0.24 -11.75 -10.34
C GLN A 271 1.37 -11.58 -11.35
N THR A 272 1.78 -12.63 -12.08
CA THR A 272 3.01 -12.58 -12.89
C THR A 272 2.98 -11.59 -14.05
N GLU A 273 1.82 -11.00 -14.36
CA GLU A 273 1.66 -10.00 -15.43
C GLU A 273 1.86 -8.55 -14.97
N ASN A 274 1.85 -8.28 -13.66
CA ASN A 274 1.96 -6.93 -13.14
C ASN A 274 3.42 -6.48 -12.99
N ASP A 275 3.65 -5.19 -13.13
CA ASP A 275 4.95 -4.58 -12.92
C ASP A 275 5.38 -4.68 -11.44
N GLN A 276 6.70 -4.56 -11.20
CA GLN A 276 7.25 -4.56 -9.85
C GLN A 276 6.74 -3.33 -9.08
N THR A 277 6.25 -3.54 -7.86
CA THR A 277 5.78 -2.45 -7.00
C THR A 277 6.99 -1.67 -6.49
N SER A 278 6.97 -0.37 -6.71
CA SER A 278 8.05 0.55 -6.38
C SER A 278 7.50 1.77 -5.65
N MET A 279 8.22 2.22 -4.63
CA MET A 279 7.92 3.41 -3.87
C MET A 279 9.13 4.33 -3.89
N CYS A 280 8.98 5.54 -4.41
CA CYS A 280 10.06 6.51 -4.42
C CYS A 280 10.41 6.96 -3.00
N ARG A 281 11.64 7.51 -2.85
CA ARG A 281 12.11 8.05 -1.57
C ARG A 281 11.11 9.03 -0.95
N PRO A 282 10.51 9.98 -1.69
CA PRO A 282 9.53 10.86 -1.09
C PRO A 282 8.27 10.17 -0.52
N CYS A 283 7.73 9.16 -1.20
CA CYS A 283 6.58 8.41 -0.70
C CYS A 283 6.93 7.54 0.51
N ALA A 284 8.16 7.03 0.57
CA ALA A 284 8.65 6.27 1.72
C ALA A 284 8.86 7.19 2.94
N ILE A 285 9.50 8.35 2.76
CA ILE A 285 9.76 9.31 3.85
C ILE A 285 8.45 9.89 4.41
N ASP A 286 7.45 10.22 3.58
CA ASP A 286 6.14 10.67 4.09
C ASP A 286 5.52 9.68 5.08
N ARG A 287 5.66 8.38 4.80
CA ARG A 287 5.14 7.30 5.67
C ARG A 287 6.02 7.13 6.91
N LEU A 288 7.34 7.20 6.74
CA LEU A 288 8.28 7.17 7.86
C LEU A 288 8.03 8.33 8.83
N GLN A 289 7.78 9.55 8.33
CA GLN A 289 7.46 10.71 9.16
C GLN A 289 6.24 10.47 10.04
N ILE A 290 5.22 9.77 9.52
CA ILE A 290 4.05 9.34 10.31
C ILE A 290 4.46 8.34 11.39
N ILE A 291 5.25 7.32 11.04
CA ILE A 291 5.68 6.27 11.98
C ILE A 291 6.55 6.84 13.10
N SER A 292 7.42 7.80 12.80
CA SER A 292 8.34 8.43 13.75
C SER A 292 7.69 9.47 14.67
N CYS A 293 6.40 9.76 14.50
CA CYS A 293 5.70 10.75 15.33
C CYS A 293 5.15 10.09 16.60
N ASP A 294 5.87 10.26 17.71
CA ASP A 294 5.56 9.61 19.00
C ASP A 294 4.17 9.95 19.55
N ASN A 295 3.72 11.20 19.39
CA ASN A 295 2.46 11.70 19.93
C ASN A 295 1.69 12.47 18.87
N HIS A 296 0.72 11.82 18.24
CA HIS A 296 -0.10 12.49 17.24
C HIS A 296 -1.11 13.48 17.87
N ASN A 297 -0.88 14.78 17.70
CA ASN A 297 -1.84 15.83 18.01
C ASN A 297 -2.91 15.95 16.91
N ILE A 298 -3.94 15.11 16.99
CA ILE A 298 -5.00 15.03 15.98
C ILE A 298 -6.00 16.18 16.13
N GLN A 299 -6.10 17.03 15.10
CA GLN A 299 -7.01 18.18 15.05
C GLN A 299 -7.87 18.17 13.79
N ARG A 300 -9.04 18.81 13.84
CA ARG A 300 -9.89 18.97 12.65
C ARG A 300 -9.22 19.87 11.61
N ILE A 301 -9.30 19.47 10.33
CA ILE A 301 -8.78 20.24 9.20
C ILE A 301 -9.74 21.39 8.85
N TYR A 302 -11.04 21.12 8.89
CA TYR A 302 -12.10 22.04 8.52
C TYR A 302 -13.05 22.28 9.69
N PRO A 303 -13.71 23.45 9.75
CA PRO A 303 -14.78 23.67 10.72
C PRO A 303 -15.97 22.73 10.47
N ASP A 304 -16.75 22.45 11.51
CA ASP A 304 -17.87 21.49 11.50
C ASP A 304 -18.96 21.77 10.45
N THR A 305 -18.97 22.97 9.89
CA THR A 305 -19.90 23.40 8.85
C THR A 305 -19.56 22.88 7.46
N VAL A 306 -18.32 22.41 7.24
CA VAL A 306 -17.85 21.95 5.92
C VAL A 306 -18.03 20.44 5.84
N THR A 307 -18.91 20.00 4.95
CA THR A 307 -19.07 18.59 4.60
C THR A 307 -18.23 18.28 3.37
N THR A 308 -17.33 17.30 3.47
CA THR A 308 -16.55 16.81 2.32
C THR A 308 -17.36 15.75 1.58
N ASP A 309 -17.70 16.01 0.32
CA ASP A 309 -18.38 15.01 -0.51
C ASP A 309 -17.37 13.98 -1.05
N PHE A 310 -17.68 12.70 -0.84
CA PHE A 310 -16.81 11.59 -1.28
C PHE A 310 -16.70 11.56 -2.80
N ALA A 311 -17.83 11.70 -3.51
CA ALA A 311 -17.86 11.54 -4.96
C ALA A 311 -17.11 12.69 -5.65
N GLU A 312 -17.31 13.93 -5.19
CA GLU A 312 -16.54 15.09 -5.64
C GLU A 312 -15.03 14.89 -5.39
N THR A 313 -14.63 14.53 -4.17
CA THR A 313 -13.21 14.34 -3.83
C THR A 313 -12.56 13.21 -4.64
N LEU A 314 -13.30 12.14 -4.93
CA LEU A 314 -12.84 11.04 -5.80
C LEU A 314 -12.68 11.49 -7.25
N ASN A 315 -13.63 12.27 -7.77
CA ASN A 315 -13.54 12.79 -9.12
C ASN A 315 -12.35 13.74 -9.28
N ASP A 316 -12.08 14.59 -8.28
CA ASP A 316 -10.89 15.45 -8.27
C ASP A 316 -9.60 14.62 -8.35
N LEU A 317 -9.50 13.56 -7.53
CA LEU A 317 -8.34 12.68 -7.51
C LEU A 317 -8.11 11.98 -8.86
N LEU A 318 -9.17 11.51 -9.51
CA LEU A 318 -9.10 10.78 -10.78
C LEU A 318 -8.97 11.68 -12.01
N ALA A 319 -9.20 12.99 -11.87
CA ALA A 319 -9.12 13.95 -12.97
C ALA A 319 -7.69 14.46 -13.20
N ASP A 320 -6.83 14.38 -12.18
CA ASP A 320 -5.46 14.88 -12.24
C ASP A 320 -4.49 13.81 -12.76
N GLU A 321 -3.68 14.17 -13.76
CA GLU A 321 -2.63 13.29 -14.34
C GLU A 321 -1.21 13.69 -13.87
N ASP A 322 -1.05 14.88 -13.31
CA ASP A 322 0.24 15.37 -12.83
C ASP A 322 0.59 14.72 -11.48
N PRO A 323 1.73 14.02 -11.34
CA PRO A 323 2.10 13.31 -10.12
C PRO A 323 2.15 14.19 -8.86
N ASN A 324 2.57 15.45 -9.00
CA ASN A 324 2.62 16.39 -7.86
C ASN A 324 1.22 16.79 -7.40
N THR A 325 0.31 16.98 -8.35
CA THR A 325 -1.09 17.28 -8.08
C THR A 325 -1.79 16.07 -7.49
N ILE A 326 -1.58 14.86 -8.04
CA ILE A 326 -2.06 13.59 -7.46
C ILE A 326 -1.63 13.47 -6.00
N ARG A 327 -0.34 13.72 -5.69
CA ARG A 327 0.15 13.69 -4.30
C ARG A 327 -0.60 14.68 -3.41
N LYS A 328 -0.84 15.91 -3.88
CA LYS A 328 -1.63 16.90 -3.13
C LYS A 328 -3.07 16.45 -2.93
N GLN A 329 -3.69 15.82 -3.92
CA GLN A 329 -5.04 15.26 -3.79
C GLN A 329 -5.07 14.10 -2.80
N LEU A 330 -4.05 13.23 -2.78
CA LEU A 330 -3.94 12.12 -1.82
C LEU A 330 -3.90 12.60 -0.37
N LEU A 331 -3.36 13.79 -0.10
CA LEU A 331 -3.41 14.44 1.22
C LEU A 331 -4.82 14.86 1.66
N ARG A 332 -5.85 14.73 0.81
CA ARG A 332 -7.26 14.94 1.23
C ARG A 332 -7.92 13.68 1.79
N TRP A 333 -7.23 12.55 1.76
CA TRP A 333 -7.78 11.25 2.12
C TRP A 333 -7.26 10.74 3.45
N CYS A 334 -8.04 9.86 4.07
CA CYS A 334 -7.61 9.15 5.25
C CYS A 334 -6.41 8.24 4.92
N SER A 335 -5.42 8.20 5.80
CA SER A 335 -4.25 7.31 5.71
C SER A 335 -4.59 5.84 5.98
N MET A 336 -5.80 5.54 6.48
CA MET A 336 -6.20 4.20 6.91
C MET A 336 -7.25 3.56 5.99
N CYS A 337 -8.14 4.36 5.39
CA CYS A 337 -9.29 3.87 4.62
C CYS A 337 -9.60 4.78 3.43
N PHE A 338 -10.62 4.41 2.66
CA PHE A 338 -11.00 5.11 1.44
C PHE A 338 -11.82 6.39 1.71
N SER A 339 -12.01 6.82 2.96
CA SER A 339 -12.81 8.02 3.26
C SER A 339 -11.99 9.31 3.19
N PRO A 340 -12.57 10.45 2.77
CA PRO A 340 -11.94 11.76 2.89
C PRO A 340 -11.55 12.07 4.34
N ALA A 341 -10.40 12.72 4.52
CA ALA A 341 -9.91 13.12 5.82
C ALA A 341 -10.60 14.40 6.29
N VAL A 342 -10.94 14.43 7.58
CA VAL A 342 -11.44 15.62 8.28
C VAL A 342 -10.59 15.96 9.50
N PHE A 343 -9.64 15.09 9.86
CA PHE A 343 -8.64 15.30 10.89
C PHE A 343 -7.23 15.15 10.31
N ALA A 344 -6.26 15.89 10.87
CA ALA A 344 -4.85 15.77 10.57
C ALA A 344 -4.03 15.88 11.87
N CYS A 345 -2.87 15.22 11.91
CA CYS A 345 -1.88 15.48 12.93
C CYS A 345 -1.27 16.88 12.75
N ARG A 346 -1.12 17.62 13.85
CA ARG A 346 -0.50 18.96 13.95
C ARG A 346 0.64 18.97 14.96
N GLU A 347 1.26 17.81 15.17
CA GLU A 347 2.42 17.71 16.05
C GLU A 347 3.66 18.27 15.33
N HIS A 348 4.27 19.28 15.95
CA HIS A 348 5.49 19.92 15.46
C HIS A 348 6.66 18.94 15.55
N GLN A 349 7.37 18.73 14.45
CA GLN A 349 8.51 17.80 14.40
C GLN A 349 9.48 18.18 13.29
N SER A 350 10.72 17.72 13.41
CA SER A 350 11.74 17.91 12.38
C SER A 350 11.42 17.07 11.14
N SER A 351 11.62 17.66 9.97
CA SER A 351 11.42 17.01 8.68
C SER A 351 12.50 15.97 8.42
N LEU A 352 12.09 14.77 8.03
CA LEU A 352 13.00 13.71 7.59
C LEU A 352 13.55 13.95 6.17
N PHE A 353 12.98 14.90 5.43
CA PHE A 353 13.54 15.34 4.14
C PHE A 353 14.66 16.37 4.31
N SER A 354 14.45 17.30 5.24
CA SER A 354 15.29 18.47 5.45
C SER A 354 15.50 18.64 6.95
N PRO A 355 16.60 18.14 7.54
CA PRO A 355 16.78 18.11 8.99
C PRO A 355 16.82 19.51 9.63
N ASP A 356 17.07 20.55 8.84
CA ASP A 356 17.07 21.95 9.28
C ASP A 356 15.67 22.60 9.23
N GLU A 357 14.65 21.89 8.71
CA GLU A 357 13.28 22.37 8.60
C GLU A 357 12.37 21.64 9.57
N ASP A 358 11.59 22.41 10.32
CA ASP A 358 10.47 21.85 11.09
C ASP A 358 9.18 21.90 10.28
N ILE A 359 8.32 20.90 10.47
CA ILE A 359 7.02 20.79 9.83
C ILE A 359 5.89 20.75 10.85
N ASP A 360 4.76 21.37 10.51
CA ASP A 360 3.52 21.32 11.28
C ASP A 360 2.73 20.05 10.92
N GLY A 361 2.98 18.98 11.68
CA GLY A 361 2.34 17.68 11.53
C GLY A 361 3.13 16.67 10.72
N CYS A 362 3.00 15.39 11.07
CA CYS A 362 3.69 14.27 10.41
C CYS A 362 3.08 13.84 9.05
N GLY A 363 2.00 14.48 8.60
CA GLY A 363 1.27 14.06 7.40
C GLY A 363 0.15 13.03 7.64
N LEU A 364 -0.01 12.51 8.86
CA LEU A 364 -1.13 11.61 9.20
C LEU A 364 -2.48 12.32 9.08
N ARG A 365 -3.42 11.68 8.38
CA ARG A 365 -4.77 12.22 8.16
C ARG A 365 -5.84 11.16 8.34
N LEU A 366 -6.94 11.52 8.99
CA LEU A 366 -7.98 10.57 9.38
C LEU A 366 -9.37 11.08 9.00
N CYS A 367 -10.23 10.17 8.54
CA CYS A 367 -11.67 10.42 8.53
C CYS A 367 -12.22 10.35 9.96
N ALA A 368 -13.47 10.78 10.16
CA ALA A 368 -14.09 10.76 11.50
C ALA A 368 -14.14 9.37 12.12
N ALA A 369 -14.43 8.33 11.33
CA ALA A 369 -14.50 6.96 11.84
C ALA A 369 -13.13 6.44 12.28
N CYS A 370 -12.07 6.71 11.51
CA CYS A 370 -10.72 6.28 11.84
C CYS A 370 -10.12 7.07 13.01
N GLU A 371 -10.39 8.37 13.15
CA GLU A 371 -10.00 9.12 14.35
C GLU A 371 -10.65 8.55 15.61
N THR A 372 -11.95 8.27 15.56
CA THR A 372 -12.68 7.71 16.71
C THR A 372 -12.14 6.33 17.07
N ARG A 373 -11.86 5.47 16.07
CA ARG A 373 -11.20 4.17 16.31
C ARG A 373 -9.81 4.34 16.93
N LEU A 374 -8.98 5.23 16.40
CA LEU A 374 -7.64 5.50 16.92
C LEU A 374 -7.70 5.88 18.40
N ARG A 375 -8.59 6.82 18.75
CA ARG A 375 -8.72 7.32 20.12
C ARG A 375 -9.32 6.29 21.07
N GLU A 376 -10.37 5.59 20.67
CA GLU A 376 -11.18 4.76 21.58
C GLU A 376 -10.73 3.29 21.62
N THR A 377 -10.21 2.75 20.52
CA THR A 377 -9.82 1.33 20.41
C THR A 377 -8.32 1.14 20.52
N PHE A 378 -7.53 2.07 19.98
CA PHE A 378 -6.08 1.94 19.87
C PHE A 378 -5.32 2.90 20.80
N GLU A 379 -6.02 3.64 21.67
CA GLU A 379 -5.42 4.54 22.67
C GLU A 379 -4.43 5.57 22.07
N GLY A 380 -4.65 5.99 20.82
CA GLY A 380 -3.76 6.90 20.10
C GLY A 380 -2.58 6.22 19.38
N ASN A 381 -2.41 4.90 19.51
CA ASN A 381 -1.31 4.17 18.86
C ASN A 381 -1.64 3.84 17.39
N THR A 382 -1.06 4.61 16.49
CA THR A 382 -1.27 4.50 15.04
C THR A 382 -0.59 3.28 14.43
N SER A 383 0.57 2.88 14.94
CA SER A 383 1.28 1.67 14.47
C SER A 383 0.44 0.41 14.74
N VAL A 384 -0.11 0.26 15.95
CA VAL A 384 -0.98 -0.87 16.31
C VAL A 384 -2.27 -0.85 15.50
N MET A 385 -2.85 0.34 15.26
CA MET A 385 -4.00 0.49 14.38
C MET A 385 -3.67 0.05 12.95
N ALA A 386 -2.54 0.50 12.40
CA ALA A 386 -2.09 0.16 11.05
C ALA A 386 -1.81 -1.35 10.91
N ALA A 387 -1.18 -1.98 11.89
CA ALA A 387 -0.96 -3.42 11.93
C ALA A 387 -2.28 -4.19 11.93
N THR A 388 -3.22 -3.80 12.81
CA THR A 388 -4.54 -4.44 12.93
C THR A 388 -5.35 -4.30 11.64
N LEU A 389 -5.38 -3.09 11.06
CA LEU A 389 -6.06 -2.85 9.78
C LEU A 389 -5.34 -3.54 8.62
N GLY A 390 -4.01 -3.72 8.71
CA GLY A 390 -3.20 -4.46 7.75
C GLY A 390 -3.68 -5.90 7.56
N ASP A 391 -4.17 -6.53 8.62
CA ASP A 391 -4.70 -7.90 8.62
C ASP A 391 -6.18 -8.01 8.19
N GLU A 392 -6.91 -6.89 8.08
CA GLU A 392 -8.29 -6.89 7.56
C GLU A 392 -8.33 -7.12 6.04
N ASP A 393 -9.39 -7.78 5.56
CA ASP A 393 -9.63 -7.98 4.12
C ASP A 393 -9.60 -6.65 3.36
N LYS A 394 -8.81 -6.60 2.28
CA LYS A 394 -8.66 -5.42 1.42
C LYS A 394 -9.68 -5.46 0.28
N ALA A 395 -9.61 -4.45 -0.58
CA ALA A 395 -10.46 -4.39 -1.77
C ALA A 395 -10.08 -5.49 -2.77
N LYS A 396 -11.09 -6.21 -3.26
CA LYS A 396 -10.96 -7.21 -4.33
C LYS A 396 -11.51 -6.66 -5.64
N GLU A 397 -11.11 -7.22 -6.77
CA GLU A 397 -11.55 -6.74 -8.09
C GLU A 397 -13.08 -6.76 -8.27
N ASP A 398 -13.75 -7.77 -7.68
CA ASP A 398 -15.20 -7.93 -7.75
C ASP A 398 -15.98 -7.09 -6.71
N ASP A 399 -15.32 -6.30 -5.87
CA ASP A 399 -15.99 -5.49 -4.85
C ASP A 399 -16.70 -4.27 -5.49
N GLU A 400 -18.04 -4.26 -5.47
CA GLU A 400 -18.83 -3.13 -5.98
C GLU A 400 -18.81 -1.90 -5.05
N ASP A 401 -18.61 -2.11 -3.74
CA ASP A 401 -18.60 -1.05 -2.73
C ASP A 401 -17.24 -0.98 -2.03
N LEU A 402 -16.53 0.12 -2.27
CA LEU A 402 -15.23 0.42 -1.67
C LEU A 402 -15.36 1.27 -0.41
N HIS A 403 -16.58 1.65 -0.01
CA HIS A 403 -16.78 2.53 1.12
C HIS A 403 -16.38 1.85 2.44
N GLY A 404 -15.48 2.49 3.18
CA GLY A 404 -14.97 1.96 4.45
C GLY A 404 -13.95 0.82 4.32
N LYS A 405 -13.57 0.44 3.09
CA LYS A 405 -12.45 -0.48 2.88
C LYS A 405 -11.14 0.13 3.38
N VAL A 406 -10.28 -0.73 3.88
CA VAL A 406 -8.93 -0.38 4.33
C VAL A 406 -8.03 -0.19 3.13
N ARG A 407 -7.15 0.81 3.17
CA ARG A 407 -6.17 1.05 2.11
C ARG A 407 -5.18 -0.09 1.98
N ALA A 408 -4.79 -0.41 0.75
CA ALA A 408 -3.74 -1.38 0.46
C ALA A 408 -2.42 -1.02 1.17
N ASP A 409 -2.10 0.28 1.21
CA ASP A 409 -0.83 0.78 1.75
C ASP A 409 -0.81 1.00 3.27
N VAL A 410 -1.89 0.68 3.99
CA VAL A 410 -1.98 0.92 5.44
C VAL A 410 -0.88 0.19 6.21
N GLY A 411 -0.49 -1.01 5.75
CA GLY A 411 0.52 -1.84 6.40
C GLY A 411 1.91 -1.22 6.38
N PHE A 412 2.16 -0.21 5.53
CA PHE A 412 3.41 0.54 5.53
C PHE A 412 3.49 1.57 6.66
N LEU A 413 2.40 1.82 7.40
CA LEU A 413 2.39 2.67 8.59
C LEU A 413 2.64 1.90 9.89
N ASN A 414 2.90 0.60 9.80
CA ASN A 414 3.30 -0.21 10.94
C ASN A 414 4.79 -0.01 11.23
N ALA A 415 5.12 0.34 12.48
CA ALA A 415 6.50 0.51 12.94
C ALA A 415 7.34 -0.78 12.81
N ASP A 416 6.70 -1.96 12.91
CA ASP A 416 7.36 -3.26 12.72
C ASP A 416 7.17 -3.81 11.28
N GLY A 417 6.66 -2.95 10.38
CA GLY A 417 6.27 -3.28 9.02
C GLY A 417 7.45 -3.43 8.05
N ILE A 418 7.13 -3.86 6.83
CA ILE A 418 8.13 -4.09 5.77
C ILE A 418 8.87 -2.80 5.38
N LEU A 419 8.20 -1.64 5.41
CA LEU A 419 8.83 -0.35 5.07
C LEU A 419 9.96 -0.02 6.05
N MET A 420 9.68 -0.07 7.36
CA MET A 420 10.66 0.22 8.41
C MET A 420 11.86 -0.71 8.34
N LYS A 421 11.63 -2.01 8.23
CA LYS A 421 12.70 -3.01 8.13
C LYS A 421 13.63 -2.80 6.94
N ASN A 422 13.07 -2.45 5.77
CA ASN A 422 13.90 -2.14 4.60
C ASN A 422 14.76 -0.90 4.80
N LEU A 423 14.23 0.13 5.47
CA LEU A 423 14.98 1.36 5.73
C LEU A 423 16.08 1.14 6.77
N GLU A 424 15.81 0.36 7.82
CA GLU A 424 16.80 -0.03 8.83
C GLU A 424 17.96 -0.82 8.18
N SER A 425 17.65 -1.86 7.39
CA SER A 425 18.68 -2.64 6.72
C SER A 425 19.48 -1.87 5.66
N ALA A 426 18.90 -0.81 5.07
CA ALA A 426 19.65 0.06 4.16
C ALA A 426 20.72 0.90 4.88
N THR A 427 20.50 1.24 6.16
CA THR A 427 21.48 2.02 6.95
C THR A 427 22.64 1.18 7.47
N GLU A 428 22.43 -0.11 7.75
CA GLU A 428 23.48 -1.00 8.26
C GLU A 428 24.59 -1.29 7.23
N GLY A 429 24.28 -1.20 5.93
CA GLY A 429 25.23 -1.50 4.86
C GLY A 429 26.23 -0.39 4.53
N GLU A 430 26.07 0.82 5.08
CA GLU A 430 26.99 1.95 4.80
C GLU A 430 28.20 1.99 5.75
N ASP A 431 28.15 1.26 6.87
CA ASP A 431 29.18 1.25 7.91
C ASP A 431 30.20 0.09 7.79
N GLU A 432 30.02 -0.84 6.83
CA GLU A 432 30.97 -1.92 6.50
C GLU A 432 31.83 -1.59 5.27
#